data_AF-W6UQJ7-F1
#
_entry.id   AF-W6UQJ7-F1
#
_cell.length_a   1.000
_cell.length_b   1.000
_cell.length_c   1.000
_cell.angle_alpha   90.00
_cell.angle_beta   90.00
_cell.angle_gamma   90.00
#
_symmetry.space_group_name_H-M   'P 1'
#
loop_
_entity.id
_entity.type
_entity.pdbx_description
1 polymer ?
#
loop_
_entity_poly.entity_id
_entity_poly.type
_entity_poly.pdbx_seq_one_letter_code
_entity_poly.pdbx_strand_id
1 'polypeptide(L)'
;MRSKDVSWYWQKCGVLDYDEATRRWLVQKTDASDRILTKDGDPMVNGGLDSKGQFCQVDSQYWIPRIQLMFLAEDPVVFAKRVAQAYHDREAAEATIRYNLYLDCMPVDGLVEMSQTTLDSITHLAKGSSPQLRTAKG
;
A
#
# COMPACT_ATOMS: atom_id res chain seq x y z
N MET A 1 13.55 -4.72 2.45
CA MET A 1 13.88 -5.17 3.83
C MET A 1 14.30 -3.92 4.61
N ARG A 2 13.64 -3.59 5.74
CA ARG A 2 14.00 -2.38 6.51
C ARG A 2 15.46 -2.52 6.99
N SER A 3 16.26 -1.46 6.88
CA SER A 3 17.62 -1.46 7.42
C SER A 3 17.58 -1.75 8.92
N LYS A 4 18.48 -2.63 9.41
CA LYS A 4 18.54 -3.00 10.83
C LYS A 4 18.93 -1.81 11.73
N ASP A 5 19.55 -0.79 11.15
CA ASP A 5 20.09 0.35 11.89
C ASP A 5 19.07 1.49 12.09
N VAL A 6 17.87 1.36 11.54
CA VAL A 6 16.84 2.42 11.60
C VAL A 6 15.71 2.01 12.54
N SER A 7 15.63 2.69 13.68
CA SER A 7 14.50 2.58 14.61
C SER A 7 13.33 3.45 14.16
N TRP A 8 12.13 2.87 14.12
CA TRP A 8 10.90 3.56 13.76
C TRP A 8 10.00 3.70 14.99
N TYR A 9 9.43 4.88 15.19
CA TYR A 9 8.46 5.14 16.24
C TYR A 9 7.37 6.10 15.76
N TRP A 10 6.20 6.02 16.38
CA TRP A 10 5.12 6.97 16.15
C TRP A 10 5.47 8.32 16.77
N GLN A 11 5.31 9.38 15.99
CA GLN A 11 5.58 10.75 16.43
C GLN A 11 4.34 11.61 16.19
N LYS A 12 4.06 12.52 17.13
CA LYS A 12 3.02 13.52 16.95
C LYS A 12 3.35 14.44 15.78
N CYS A 13 2.34 14.73 14.99
CA CYS A 13 2.44 15.60 13.84
C CYS A 13 1.12 16.34 13.65
N GLY A 14 1.20 17.52 13.03
CA GLY A 14 0.04 18.22 12.52
C GLY A 14 -0.17 17.93 11.04
N VAL A 15 -1.42 17.92 10.63
CA VAL A 15 -1.80 17.80 9.22
C VAL A 15 -1.98 19.20 8.65
N LEU A 16 -1.31 19.47 7.53
CA LEU A 16 -1.33 20.77 6.86
C LEU A 16 -2.25 20.77 5.64
N ASP A 17 -2.19 19.70 4.84
CA ASP A 17 -2.93 19.61 3.58
C ASP A 17 -3.12 18.14 3.15
N TYR A 18 -3.92 17.94 2.10
CA TYR A 18 -4.17 16.66 1.46
C TYR A 18 -4.17 16.80 -0.06
N ASP A 19 -3.34 15.99 -0.72
CA ASP A 19 -3.35 15.89 -2.18
C ASP A 19 -4.24 14.73 -2.61
N GLU A 20 -5.31 15.05 -3.33
CA GLU A 20 -6.29 14.09 -3.82
C GLU A 20 -5.73 13.19 -4.93
N ALA A 21 -4.82 13.70 -5.76
CA ALA A 21 -4.25 12.94 -6.88
C ALA A 21 -3.34 11.82 -6.38
N THR A 22 -2.42 12.13 -5.47
CA THR A 22 -1.51 11.12 -4.89
C THR A 22 -2.09 10.43 -3.65
N ARG A 23 -3.21 10.92 -3.12
CA ARG A 23 -3.86 10.46 -1.87
C ARG A 23 -2.92 10.51 -0.66
N ARG A 24 -2.11 11.57 -0.59
CA ARG A 24 -1.12 11.76 0.47
C ARG A 24 -1.49 12.95 1.34
N TRP A 25 -1.12 12.86 2.60
CA TRP A 25 -1.29 13.90 3.60
C TRP A 25 0.03 14.62 3.79
N LEU A 26 0.00 15.94 3.73
CA LEU A 26 1.12 16.78 4.13
C LEU A 26 1.09 16.90 5.64
N VAL A 27 2.12 16.38 6.30
CA VAL A 27 2.25 16.45 7.76
C VAL A 27 3.53 17.16 8.16
N GLN A 28 3.50 17.77 9.34
CA GLN A 28 4.68 18.35 9.97
C GLN A 28 4.85 17.82 11.39
N LYS A 29 6.06 17.38 11.74
CA LYS A 29 6.38 16.96 13.11
C LYS A 29 6.18 18.11 14.09
N THR A 30 5.68 17.79 15.27
CA THR A 30 5.57 18.76 16.36
C THR A 30 6.86 18.83 17.17
N ASP A 31 7.10 19.99 17.77
CA ASP A 31 8.12 20.19 18.80
C ASP A 31 7.75 19.45 20.11
N ALA A 32 8.66 19.41 21.09
CA ALA A 32 8.47 18.84 22.42
C ALA A 32 7.26 19.44 23.17
N SER A 33 6.81 20.64 22.78
CA SER A 33 5.61 21.29 23.31
C SER A 33 4.34 20.99 22.50
N ASP A 34 4.33 19.99 21.62
CA ASP A 34 3.23 19.63 20.70
C ASP A 34 2.79 20.77 19.74
N ARG A 35 3.68 21.72 19.48
CA ARG A 35 3.43 22.85 18.57
C ARG A 35 4.03 22.60 17.20
N ILE A 36 3.38 23.12 16.16
CA ILE A 36 3.93 23.19 14.81
C ILE A 36 4.59 24.54 14.66
N LEU A 37 5.86 24.56 14.28
CA LEU A 37 6.68 25.77 14.19
C LEU A 37 7.10 26.06 12.76
N THR A 38 7.22 27.34 12.42
CA THR A 38 7.85 27.79 11.16
C THR A 38 9.37 27.65 11.27
N LYS A 39 10.11 27.87 10.17
CA LYS A 39 11.58 27.90 10.17
C LYS A 39 12.17 28.83 11.23
N ASP A 40 11.49 29.95 11.48
CA ASP A 40 11.96 30.99 12.40
C ASP A 40 11.64 30.68 13.88
N GLY A 41 10.99 29.55 14.17
CA GLY A 41 10.64 29.12 15.52
C GLY A 41 9.30 29.64 16.04
N ASP A 42 8.61 30.46 15.26
CA ASP A 42 7.27 30.97 15.60
C ASP A 42 6.18 29.91 15.39
N PRO A 43 5.09 29.92 16.19
CA PRO A 43 3.94 29.05 15.97
C PRO A 43 3.37 29.24 14.57
N MET A 44 3.16 28.12 13.88
CA MET A 44 2.62 28.12 12.53
C MET A 44 1.13 28.52 12.56
N VAL A 45 0.78 29.50 11.74
CA VAL A 45 -0.59 29.99 11.52
C VAL A 45 -1.07 29.62 10.12
N ASN A 46 -2.39 29.63 9.90
CA ASN A 46 -3.01 29.41 8.59
C ASN A 46 -2.57 28.13 7.86
N GLY A 47 -2.31 27.04 8.59
CA GLY A 47 -1.92 25.75 8.00
C GLY A 47 -0.54 25.76 7.31
N GLY A 48 0.30 26.76 7.58
CA GLY A 48 1.64 26.87 7.00
C GLY A 48 1.68 27.54 5.63
N LEU A 49 0.58 28.15 5.19
CA LEU A 49 0.53 28.97 3.98
C LEU A 49 1.13 30.36 4.24
N ASP A 50 2.10 30.75 3.43
CA ASP A 50 2.60 32.12 3.35
C ASP A 50 1.53 33.05 2.73
N SER A 51 1.71 34.35 2.88
CA SER A 51 1.00 35.44 2.20
C SER A 51 0.86 35.25 0.67
N LYS A 52 1.77 34.49 0.06
CA LYS A 52 1.77 34.14 -1.38
C LYS A 52 1.01 32.84 -1.70
N GLY A 53 0.41 32.18 -0.71
CA GLY A 53 -0.30 30.91 -0.87
C GLY A 53 0.62 29.70 -1.08
N GLN A 54 1.91 29.81 -0.74
CA GLN A 54 2.85 28.68 -0.78
C GLN A 54 3.12 28.15 0.63
N PHE A 55 3.31 26.84 0.76
CA PHE A 55 3.69 26.23 2.03
C PHE A 55 5.12 26.61 2.44
N CYS A 56 5.30 26.97 3.71
CA CYS A 56 6.62 27.17 4.28
C CYS A 56 7.36 25.83 4.33
N GLN A 57 8.33 25.59 3.44
CA GLN A 57 9.01 24.29 3.35
C GLN A 57 9.96 24.05 4.52
N VAL A 58 9.55 23.30 5.54
CA VAL A 58 10.41 22.93 6.67
C VAL A 58 10.92 21.49 6.50
N ASP A 59 12.15 21.21 6.93
CA ASP A 59 12.77 19.87 6.82
C ASP A 59 11.98 18.76 7.55
N SER A 60 11.11 19.16 8.48
CA SER A 60 10.22 18.28 9.23
C SER A 60 8.85 18.04 8.57
N GLN A 61 8.66 18.45 7.32
CA GLN A 61 7.44 18.22 6.54
C GLN A 61 7.56 17.02 5.59
N TYR A 62 6.50 16.21 5.54
CA TYR A 62 6.50 14.98 4.74
C TYR A 62 5.12 14.73 4.13
N TRP A 63 5.11 14.24 2.89
CA TRP A 63 3.92 13.69 2.24
C TRP A 63 3.80 12.20 2.52
N ILE A 64 2.87 11.82 3.40
CA ILE A 64 2.71 10.45 3.87
C ILE A 64 1.38 9.83 3.43
N PRO A 65 1.35 8.51 3.15
CA PRO A 65 0.11 7.81 2.86
C PRO A 65 -0.73 7.64 4.13
N ARG A 66 -2.04 7.47 3.94
CA ARG A 66 -3.02 7.34 5.04
C ARG A 66 -2.73 6.24 6.04
N ILE A 67 -2.08 5.15 5.63
CA ILE A 67 -1.74 4.03 6.52
C ILE A 67 -0.69 4.38 7.58
N GLN A 68 0.14 5.41 7.32
CA GLN A 68 1.16 5.89 8.26
C GLN A 68 0.65 7.02 9.15
N LEU A 69 -0.66 7.30 9.12
CA LEU A 69 -1.27 8.41 9.83
C LEU A 69 -2.45 7.90 10.65
N MET A 70 -2.45 8.20 11.95
CA MET A 70 -3.55 7.92 12.87
C MET A 70 -4.12 9.25 13.36
N PHE A 71 -5.37 9.54 13.00
CA PHE A 71 -6.03 10.76 13.46
C PHE A 71 -6.51 10.58 14.90
N LEU A 72 -6.36 11.61 15.73
CA LEU A 72 -6.91 11.59 17.09
C LEU A 72 -8.44 11.56 17.12
N ALA A 73 -9.09 12.08 16.08
CA ALA A 73 -10.54 12.04 15.92
C ALA A 73 -11.06 10.72 15.33
N GLU A 74 -10.18 9.81 14.91
CA GLU A 74 -10.55 8.52 14.35
C GLU A 74 -10.65 7.46 15.45
N ASP A 75 -11.56 6.50 15.28
CA ASP A 75 -11.63 5.31 16.14
C ASP A 75 -10.35 4.45 15.96
N PRO A 76 -9.59 4.18 17.04
CA PRO A 76 -8.37 3.37 16.97
C PRO A 76 -8.61 1.95 16.43
N VAL A 77 -9.80 1.37 16.62
CA VAL A 77 -10.14 0.04 16.09
C VAL A 77 -10.23 0.07 14.57
N VAL A 78 -10.79 1.14 14.00
CA VAL A 78 -10.87 1.32 12.55
C VAL A 78 -9.48 1.50 11.95
N PHE A 79 -8.61 2.27 12.59
CA PHE A 79 -7.21 2.40 12.18
C PHE A 79 -6.49 1.05 12.21
N ALA A 80 -6.59 0.30 13.31
CA ALA A 80 -5.93 -1.01 13.45
C ALA A 80 -6.40 -2.00 12.39
N LYS A 81 -7.72 -2.07 12.11
CA LYS A 81 -8.28 -2.90 11.04
C LYS A 81 -7.71 -2.54 9.67
N ARG A 82 -7.60 -1.24 9.36
CA ARG A 82 -7.01 -0.77 8.10
C ARG A 82 -5.56 -1.20 7.96
N VAL A 83 -4.76 -1.08 9.02
CA VAL A 83 -3.35 -1.50 9.01
C VAL A 83 -3.23 -3.02 8.82
N ALA A 84 -4.05 -3.81 9.53
CA ALA A 84 -4.07 -5.26 9.39
C ALA A 84 -4.46 -5.69 7.97
N GLN A 85 -5.49 -5.07 7.39
CA GLN A 85 -5.92 -5.36 6.02
C GLN A 85 -4.80 -5.10 5.01
N ALA A 86 -4.14 -3.94 5.10
CA ALA A 86 -3.06 -3.61 4.19
C ALA A 86 -1.82 -4.52 4.34
N TYR A 87 -1.58 -5.07 5.54
CA TYR A 87 -0.55 -6.08 5.74
C TYR A 87 -0.88 -7.35 4.95
N HIS A 88 -2.12 -7.84 5.03
CA HIS A 88 -2.57 -9.00 4.27
C HIS A 88 -2.60 -8.76 2.76
N ASP A 89 -3.06 -7.57 2.33
CA ASP A 89 -3.07 -7.19 0.91
C ASP A 89 -1.64 -7.18 0.34
N ARG A 90 -0.67 -6.70 1.12
CA ARG A 90 0.76 -6.74 0.75
C ARG A 90 1.26 -8.17 0.60
N GLU A 91 0.93 -9.06 1.53
CA GLU A 91 1.31 -10.48 1.44
C GLU A 91 0.70 -11.16 0.20
N ALA A 92 -0.57 -10.91 -0.08
CA ALA A 92 -1.25 -11.45 -1.25
C ALA A 92 -0.66 -10.91 -2.57
N ALA A 93 -0.38 -9.61 -2.64
CA ALA A 93 0.26 -8.99 -3.80
C ALA A 93 1.68 -9.53 -4.01
N GLU A 94 2.45 -9.68 -2.94
CA GLU A 94 3.79 -10.27 -2.99
C GLU A 94 3.77 -11.72 -3.48
N ALA A 95 2.83 -12.54 -2.99
CA ALA A 95 2.66 -13.91 -3.45
C ALA A 95 2.28 -13.98 -4.93
N THR A 96 1.39 -13.08 -5.38
CA THR A 96 0.96 -13.00 -6.78
C THR A 96 2.11 -12.62 -7.70
N ILE A 97 2.88 -11.59 -7.33
CA ILE A 97 4.05 -11.14 -8.10
C ILE A 97 5.09 -12.27 -8.19
N ARG A 98 5.40 -12.92 -7.07
CA ARG A 98 6.36 -14.04 -7.04
C ARG A 98 5.88 -15.20 -7.92
N TYR A 99 4.62 -15.57 -7.84
CA TYR A 99 4.04 -16.63 -8.66
C TYR A 99 4.20 -16.33 -10.16
N ASN A 100 3.80 -15.13 -10.59
CA ASN A 100 3.93 -14.73 -12.00
C ASN A 100 5.40 -14.71 -12.44
N LEU A 101 6.28 -14.14 -11.63
CA LEU A 101 7.71 -14.11 -11.92
C LEU A 101 8.31 -15.51 -12.08
N TYR A 102 7.91 -16.47 -11.23
CA TYR A 102 8.39 -17.84 -11.33
C TYR A 102 7.92 -18.56 -12.58
N LEU A 103 6.69 -18.31 -13.04
CA LEU A 103 6.21 -18.84 -14.31
C LEU A 103 6.97 -18.24 -15.49
N ASP A 104 7.13 -16.91 -15.50
CA ASP A 104 7.82 -16.20 -16.59
C ASP A 104 9.29 -16.61 -16.71
N CYS A 105 9.93 -16.96 -15.58
CA CYS A 105 11.33 -17.37 -15.52
C CYS A 105 11.53 -18.89 -15.47
N MET A 106 10.47 -19.70 -15.64
CA MET A 106 10.59 -21.16 -15.58
C MET A 106 11.43 -21.66 -16.76
N PRO A 107 12.57 -22.34 -16.53
CA PRO A 107 13.37 -22.87 -17.62
C PRO A 107 12.61 -23.99 -18.32
N VAL A 108 12.50 -23.89 -19.64
CA VAL A 108 11.89 -24.93 -20.49
C VAL A 108 12.94 -25.83 -21.15
N ASP A 109 14.22 -25.47 -21.04
CA ASP A 109 15.32 -26.21 -21.63
C ASP A 109 15.45 -27.61 -21.01
N GLY A 110 15.33 -28.65 -21.85
CA GLY A 110 15.40 -30.05 -21.43
C GLY A 110 14.07 -30.66 -20.98
N LEU A 111 12.97 -29.92 -21.04
CA LEU A 111 11.64 -30.52 -20.94
C LEU A 111 11.35 -31.35 -22.19
N VAL A 112 10.84 -32.57 -22.01
CA VAL A 112 10.38 -33.41 -23.12
C VAL A 112 9.14 -32.74 -23.72
N GLU A 113 9.18 -32.47 -25.03
CA GLU A 113 8.00 -31.99 -25.75
C GLU A 113 6.84 -32.98 -25.54
N MET A 114 5.69 -32.48 -25.10
CA MET A 114 4.52 -33.31 -24.91
C MET A 114 4.08 -33.92 -26.24
N SER A 115 3.75 -35.21 -26.24
CA SER A 115 3.24 -35.86 -27.45
C SER A 115 1.94 -35.21 -27.91
N GLN A 116 1.76 -35.09 -29.24
CA GLN A 116 0.54 -34.52 -29.82
C GLN A 116 -0.72 -35.23 -29.33
N THR A 117 -0.66 -36.55 -29.13
CA THR A 117 -1.76 -37.35 -28.56
C THR A 117 -2.15 -36.93 -27.15
N THR A 118 -1.17 -36.54 -26.33
CA THR A 118 -1.41 -36.04 -24.96
C THR A 118 -2.03 -34.65 -25.02
N LEU A 119 -1.53 -33.78 -25.89
CA LEU A 119 -2.09 -32.45 -26.12
C LEU A 119 -3.55 -32.52 -26.61
N ASP A 120 -3.85 -33.41 -27.55
CA ASP A 120 -5.21 -33.60 -28.08
C ASP A 120 -6.15 -34.14 -27.01
N SER A 121 -5.67 -35.05 -26.15
CA SER A 121 -6.43 -35.58 -25.01
C SER A 121 -6.72 -34.49 -23.97
N ILE A 122 -5.73 -33.67 -23.62
CA ILE A 122 -5.90 -32.52 -22.70
C ILE A 122 -6.89 -31.53 -23.29
N THR A 123 -6.77 -31.22 -24.59
CA THR A 123 -7.64 -30.27 -25.29
C THR A 123 -9.07 -30.79 -25.36
N HIS A 124 -9.26 -32.08 -25.64
CA HIS A 124 -10.56 -32.74 -25.65
C HIS A 124 -11.19 -32.72 -24.26
N LEU A 125 -10.44 -33.00 -23.19
CA LEU A 125 -10.93 -32.91 -21.82
C LEU A 125 -11.27 -31.47 -21.43
N ALA A 126 -10.44 -30.48 -21.75
CA ALA A 126 -10.71 -29.08 -21.43
C ALA A 126 -11.96 -28.54 -22.15
N LYS A 127 -12.21 -28.96 -23.39
CA LYS A 127 -13.39 -28.56 -24.18
C LYS A 127 -14.63 -29.39 -23.84
N GLY A 128 -14.47 -30.68 -23.57
CA GLY A 128 -15.55 -31.64 -23.32
C GLY A 128 -16.01 -31.71 -21.87
N SER A 129 -15.17 -31.32 -20.91
CA SER A 129 -15.46 -31.32 -19.47
C SER A 129 -15.96 -29.97 -18.98
N SER A 130 -16.85 -29.32 -19.74
CA SER A 130 -17.63 -28.22 -19.17
C SER A 130 -18.42 -28.79 -17.97
N PRO A 131 -18.22 -28.30 -16.74
CA PRO A 131 -18.99 -28.79 -15.60
C PRO A 131 -20.45 -28.44 -15.85
N GLN A 132 -21.29 -29.44 -16.10
CA GLN A 132 -22.72 -29.19 -16.13
C GLN A 132 -23.18 -28.94 -14.71
N LEU A 133 -23.63 -27.72 -14.42
CA LEU A 133 -24.34 -27.39 -13.19
C LEU A 133 -25.53 -28.36 -13.08
N ARG A 134 -25.51 -29.25 -12.08
CA ARG A 134 -26.68 -30.08 -11.75
C ARG A 134 -27.80 -29.12 -11.37
N THR A 135 -28.76 -28.94 -12.27
CA THR A 135 -30.03 -28.27 -11.93
C THR A 135 -30.78 -29.22 -11.00
N ALA A 136 -30.80 -28.88 -9.71
CA ALA A 136 -31.65 -29.57 -8.76
C ALA A 136 -33.11 -29.27 -9.13
N LYS A 137 -33.83 -30.25 -9.68
CA LYS A 137 -35.28 -30.31 -9.62
C LYS A 137 -35.65 -31.17 -8.42
N GLY A 138 -36.28 -30.54 -7.44
CA GLY A 138 -36.81 -31.13 -6.21
C GLY A 138 -37.37 -30.01 -5.36
#